data_AF-A0A627HED1-F1
#
_entry.id   AF-A0A627HED1-F1
#
_cell.length_a   1.000
_cell.length_b   1.000
_cell.length_c   1.000
_cell.angle_alpha   90.00
_cell.angle_beta   90.00
_cell.angle_gamma   90.00
#
_symmetry.space_group_name_H-M   'P 1'
#
loop_
_entity.id
_entity.type
_entity.pdbx_description
1 polymer ?
#
loop_
_entity_poly.entity_id
_entity_poly.type
_entity_poly.pdbx_seq_one_letter_code
_entity_poly.pdbx_strand_id
1 'polypeptide(L)' 'MSISTTMSNINRIQKDIASLQKQLSDEQRKEAQLSGKINQIKRSVTKSTSLSTLNSKMSEISRHKNDISRC' A
#
# COMPACT_ATOMS: atom_id res chain seq x y z
N MET A 1 -20.12 15.68 -37.24
CA MET A 1 -19.08 14.72 -36.80
C MET A 1 -18.28 15.39 -35.67
N SER A 2 -18.82 15.37 -34.45
CA SER A 2 -18.25 16.11 -33.31
C SER A 2 -18.73 15.50 -31.99
N ILE A 3 -20.04 15.30 -31.84
CA ILE A 3 -20.65 14.72 -30.63
C ILE A 3 -20.22 13.26 -30.41
N SER A 4 -20.22 12.42 -31.44
CA SER A 4 -19.84 10.99 -31.33
C SER A 4 -18.38 10.81 -30.88
N THR A 5 -17.48 11.64 -31.40
CA THR A 5 -16.06 11.64 -31.01
C THR A 5 -15.89 12.09 -29.55
N THR A 6 -16.59 13.16 -29.14
CA THR A 6 -16.59 13.63 -27.75
C THR A 6 -17.15 12.56 -26.80
N MET A 7 -18.25 11.91 -27.14
CA MET A 7 -18.83 10.82 -26.35
C MET A 7 -17.88 9.63 -26.22
N SER A 8 -17.17 9.27 -27.29
CA SER A 8 -16.15 8.22 -27.27
C SER A 8 -15.00 8.56 -26.33
N ASN A 9 -14.56 9.82 -26.31
CA ASN A 9 -13.53 10.30 -25.41
C ASN A 9 -13.99 10.30 -23.95
N ILE A 10 -15.23 10.74 -23.68
CA ILE A 10 -15.83 10.68 -22.34
C ILE A 10 -15.81 9.24 -21.81
N ASN A 11 -16.25 8.28 -22.63
CA ASN A 11 -16.28 6.87 -22.24
C ASN A 11 -14.88 6.30 -21.95
N ARG A 12 -13.84 6.73 -22.70
CA ARG A 12 -12.45 6.33 -22.42
C ARG A 12 -11.97 6.91 -21.10
N ILE A 13 -12.16 8.21 -20.89
CA ILE A 13 -11.77 8.89 -19.66
C ILE A 13 -12.47 8.28 -18.44
N GLN A 14 -13.75 7.93 -18.54
CA GLN A 14 -14.47 7.25 -17.46
C GLN A 14 -13.88 5.88 -17.13
N LYS A 15 -13.46 5.11 -18.13
CA LYS A 15 -12.76 3.84 -17.92
C LYS A 15 -11.40 4.04 -17.26
N ASP A 16 -10.66 5.06 -17.69
CA ASP A 16 -9.35 5.39 -17.13
C ASP A 16 -9.50 5.82 -15.66
N ILE A 17 -10.51 6.63 -15.33
CA ILE A 17 -10.86 7.01 -13.95
C ILE A 17 -11.15 5.76 -13.12
N ALA A 18 -12.00 4.86 -13.60
CA ALA A 18 -12.33 3.63 -12.87
C ALA A 18 -11.09 2.74 -12.66
N SER A 19 -10.20 2.66 -13.66
CA SER A 19 -8.94 1.92 -13.56
C SER A 19 -8.01 2.53 -12.50
N LEU A 20 -7.82 3.86 -12.54
CA LEU A 20 -6.99 4.57 -11.57
C LEU A 20 -7.55 4.46 -10.14
N GLN A 21 -8.87 4.53 -9.97
CA GLN A 21 -9.52 4.33 -8.67
C GLN A 21 -9.27 2.93 -8.13
N LYS A 22 -9.32 1.91 -8.99
CA LYS A 22 -9.00 0.54 -8.60
C LYS A 22 -7.53 0.41 -8.17
N GLN A 23 -6.60 0.96 -8.97
CA GLN A 23 -5.18 0.95 -8.63
C GLN A 23 -4.91 1.65 -7.29
N LEU A 24 -5.53 2.80 -7.06
CA LEU A 24 -5.43 3.52 -5.79
C LEU A 24 -5.94 2.66 -4.61
N SER A 25 -7.10 2.00 -4.77
CA SER A 25 -7.65 1.14 -3.73
C SER A 25 -6.74 -0.07 -3.44
N ASP A 26 -6.08 -0.62 -4.46
CA ASP A 26 -5.17 -1.74 -4.30
C ASP A 26 -3.87 -1.34 -3.58
N GLU A 27 -3.29 -0.18 -3.91
CA GLU A 27 -2.13 0.36 -3.18
C GLU A 27 -2.49 0.74 -1.74
N GLN A 28 -3.64 1.36 -1.49
CA GLN A 28 -4.13 1.62 -0.12
C GLN A 28 -4.29 0.34 0.70
N ARG A 29 -4.81 -0.74 0.08
CA ARG A 29 -4.93 -2.04 0.75
C ARG A 29 -3.55 -2.61 1.10
N LYS A 30 -2.58 -2.50 0.20
CA LYS A 30 -1.21 -2.96 0.40
C LYS A 30 -0.50 -2.18 1.51
N GLU A 31 -0.66 -0.86 1.54
CA GLU A 31 -0.17 -0.01 2.63
C GLU A 31 -0.76 -0.44 3.98
N ALA A 32 -2.07 -0.61 4.06
CA ALA A 32 -2.75 -1.04 5.28
C ALA A 32 -2.26 -2.41 5.77
N GLN A 33 -2.01 -3.35 4.85
CA GLN A 33 -1.45 -4.67 5.18
C GLN A 33 -0.03 -4.57 5.74
N LEU A 34 0.86 -3.79 5.11
CA LEU A 34 2.23 -3.59 5.58
C LEU A 34 2.25 -2.90 6.95
N SER A 35 1.40 -1.89 7.15
CA SER A 35 1.22 -1.22 8.43
C SER A 35 0.71 -2.18 9.53
N GLY A 36 -0.23 -3.06 9.17
CA GLY A 36 -0.70 -4.14 10.05
C GLY A 36 0.42 -5.08 10.49
N LYS A 37 1.27 -5.53 9.55
CA LYS A 37 2.45 -6.36 9.85
C LYS A 37 3.42 -5.65 10.79
N ILE A 38 3.71 -4.37 10.56
CA ILE A 38 4.55 -3.56 11.46
C ILE A 38 3.98 -3.54 12.87
N ASN A 39 2.67 -3.32 13.01
CA ASN A 39 2.01 -3.29 14.32
C ASN A 39 2.07 -4.65 15.02
N GLN A 40 1.91 -5.75 14.28
CA GLN A 40 2.05 -7.10 14.82
C GLN A 40 3.48 -7.35 15.33
N ILE A 41 4.51 -6.97 14.54
CA ILE A 41 5.91 -7.09 14.95
C ILE A 41 6.17 -6.26 16.20
N LYS A 42 5.71 -5.00 16.25
CA LYS A 42 5.83 -4.14 17.44
C LYS A 42 5.19 -4.76 18.67
N ARG A 43 3.99 -5.35 18.55
CA ARG A 43 3.31 -6.05 19.66
C ARG A 43 4.04 -7.30 20.12
N SER A 44 4.74 -7.98 19.21
CA SER A 44 5.54 -9.17 19.54
C SER A 44 6.83 -8.86 20.31
N VAL A 45 7.26 -7.59 20.35
CA VAL A 45 8.37 -7.14 21.18
C VAL A 45 7.87 -6.95 22.61
N THR A 46 8.36 -7.78 23.50
CA THR A 46 8.04 -7.79 24.94
C THR A 46 9.29 -7.49 25.78
N LYS A 47 9.12 -7.27 27.09
CA LYS A 47 10.24 -7.03 28.02
C LYS A 47 11.29 -8.16 28.06
N SER A 48 10.91 -9.38 27.68
CA SER A 48 11.79 -10.56 27.64
C SER A 48 12.43 -10.81 26.27
N THR A 49 12.15 -9.97 25.27
CA THR A 49 12.75 -10.12 23.93
C THR A 49 14.25 -9.82 24.02
N SER A 50 15.07 -10.75 23.53
CA SER A 50 16.53 -10.58 23.50
C SER A 50 16.93 -9.45 22.54
N LEU A 51 18.10 -8.86 22.77
CA LEU A 51 18.61 -7.78 21.94
C LEU A 51 18.80 -8.20 20.48
N SER A 52 19.26 -9.43 20.23
CA SER A 52 19.41 -9.97 18.87
C SER A 52 18.06 -10.10 18.15
N THR A 53 17.04 -10.64 18.83
CA THR A 53 15.68 -10.74 18.28
C THR A 53 15.06 -9.36 18.06
N LEU A 54 15.30 -8.41 18.96
CA LEU A 54 14.84 -7.03 18.82
C LEU A 54 15.44 -6.37 17.57
N ASN A 55 16.75 -6.52 17.36
CA ASN A 55 17.44 -5.97 16.19
C ASN A 55 16.89 -6.56 14.87
N SER A 56 16.65 -7.87 14.82
CA SER A 56 16.04 -8.52 13.65
C SER A 56 14.65 -7.97 13.36
N LYS A 57 13.79 -7.88 14.39
CA LYS A 57 12.43 -7.30 14.26
C LYS A 57 12.46 -5.83 13.83
N MET A 58 13.42 -5.05 14.32
CA MET A 58 13.59 -3.65 13.91
C MET A 58 13.99 -3.54 12.44
N SER A 59 14.87 -4.44 11.95
CA SER A 59 15.22 -4.52 10.53
C SER A 59 14.02 -4.86 9.66
N GLU A 60 13.18 -5.81 10.09
CA GLU A 60 11.92 -6.13 9.41
C GLU A 60 10.96 -4.93 9.35
N ILE A 61 10.79 -4.20 10.46
CA ILE A 61 9.97 -2.98 10.49
C ILE A 61 10.51 -1.94 9.50
N SER A 62 11.82 -1.74 9.45
CA SER A 62 12.46 -0.79 8.52
C SER A 62 12.24 -1.19 7.06
N ARG A 63 12.30 -2.49 6.74
CA ARG A 63 11.98 -2.99 5.40
C ARG A 63 10.53 -2.71 5.02
N HIS A 64 9.57 -3.07 5.87
CA HIS A 64 8.16 -2.80 5.61
C HIS A 64 7.83 -1.31 5.53
N LYS A 65 8.52 -0.45 6.28
CA LYS A 65 8.39 1.01 6.13
C LYS A 65 8.92 1.51 4.79
N ASN A 66 10.04 0.96 4.31
CA ASN A 66 10.55 1.28 2.98
C ASN A 66 9.57 0.80 1.89
N ASP A 67 8.98 -0.38 2.05
CA ASP A 67 7.96 -0.89 1.12
C ASP A 67 6.72 0.02 1.08
N ILE A 68 6.26 0.53 2.24
CA ILE A 68 5.17 1.51 2.31
C ILE A 68 5.54 2.80 1.57
N SER A 69 6.77 3.31 1.72
CA SER A 69 7.19 4.54 1.03
C SER A 69 7.26 4.44 -0.50
N ARG A 70 7.16 3.21 -1.03
CA ARG A 70 7.18 2.89 -2.46
C ARG A 70 5.83 2.43 -3.00
N CYS A 71 4.80 2.36 -2.14
CA CYS A 71 3.40 2.20 -2.56
C CYS A 71 2.88 3.57 -3.03
#